data_AF-B8C1B1-F1
#
_entry.id   AF-B8C1B1-F1
#
_cell.length_a   1.000
_cell.length_b   1.000
_cell.length_c   1.000
_cell.angle_alpha   90.00
_cell.angle_beta   90.00
_cell.angle_gamma   90.00
#
_symmetry.space_group_name_H-M   'P 1'
#
loop_
_entity.id
_entity.type
_entity.pdbx_description
1 polymer ?
#
loop_
_entity_poly.entity_id
_entity_poly.type
_entity_poly.pdbx_seq_one_letter_code
_entity_poly.pdbx_strand_id
1 'polypeptide(L)'
;MKRAADTGESASQSSQKDDASLEDTLEALPQLLKKRQKALEEREQELERKMAAFDKESGHMSIQQAHGDVLHLNVGGTLTTVLRRTLISVEGSMLASRFSGRWDDSLEKDRDGHFFIDQPIELFLPMVNYLRAKASETPLAPPVTSPEFESETQRRNFVRMVEYFGMTPGIFPTQIEMCRGEPETAEISGHPNLGVATREWTTFTLGTRGHNRPIKSFSVILGNVERAQIGWVRSGHFVRLLRSGDHKGVGEEKYSFGLDCCRGGLLYEGAFTKLEGLLTGNGSVIKCENKGERWLVNGHVVASSIALDETFHLPPDLQQHNLIPAFSGKGDWKICEVELDLSDKSSKSHAPPR
;
A
#
# COMPACT_ATOMS: atom_id res chain seq x y z
N MET A 1 74.02 5.25 8.91
CA MET A 1 74.03 6.02 7.65
C MET A 1 74.39 5.05 6.54
N LYS A 2 73.65 4.78 5.45
CA LYS A 2 72.44 5.32 4.81
C LYS A 2 71.63 4.15 4.22
N ARG A 3 70.31 4.33 4.09
CA ARG A 3 69.31 3.47 3.43
C ARG A 3 69.04 3.95 1.99
N ALA A 4 68.57 3.00 1.17
CA ALA A 4 67.58 3.08 0.08
C ALA A 4 67.94 3.75 -1.27
N ALA A 5 67.73 2.99 -2.37
CA ALA A 5 66.70 3.26 -3.39
C ALA A 5 66.69 2.14 -4.46
N ASP A 6 65.71 1.24 -4.39
CA ASP A 6 65.26 0.40 -5.51
C ASP A 6 63.74 0.24 -5.36
N THR A 7 62.98 1.00 -6.14
CA THR A 7 61.50 0.97 -6.22
C THR A 7 61.07 1.93 -7.33
N GLY A 8 61.05 1.45 -8.57
CA GLY A 8 60.67 2.25 -9.74
C GLY A 8 59.86 1.54 -10.84
N GLU A 9 59.89 0.21 -10.95
CA GLU A 9 59.33 -0.47 -12.13
C GLU A 9 58.04 -1.29 -11.91
N SER A 10 57.56 -1.44 -10.67
CA SER A 10 56.41 -2.32 -10.36
C SER A 10 55.02 -1.63 -10.50
N ALA A 11 54.93 -0.31 -10.36
CA ALA A 11 53.64 0.40 -10.30
C ALA A 11 53.00 0.68 -11.69
N SER A 12 53.78 0.62 -12.77
CA SER A 12 53.32 0.93 -14.13
C SER A 12 52.63 -0.24 -14.82
N GLN A 13 52.91 -1.48 -14.39
CA GLN A 13 52.34 -2.69 -15.00
C GLN A 13 51.01 -3.13 -14.38
N SER A 14 50.69 -2.74 -13.14
CA SER A 14 49.40 -3.07 -12.51
C SER A 14 48.27 -2.18 -13.02
N SER A 15 48.53 -0.89 -13.24
CA SER A 15 47.56 0.09 -13.74
C SER A 15 47.13 -0.19 -15.19
N GLN A 16 48.03 -0.65 -16.06
CA GLN A 16 47.69 -1.03 -17.44
C GLN A 16 46.90 -2.34 -17.57
N LYS A 17 47.02 -3.25 -16.60
CA LYS A 17 46.32 -4.55 -16.60
C LYS A 17 44.86 -4.42 -16.15
N ASP A 18 44.60 -3.49 -15.24
CA ASP A 18 43.26 -3.23 -14.71
C ASP A 18 42.43 -2.40 -15.70
N ASP A 19 43.03 -1.43 -16.41
CA ASP A 19 42.35 -0.68 -17.49
C ASP A 19 41.97 -1.57 -18.68
N ALA A 20 42.85 -2.49 -19.09
CA ALA A 20 42.53 -3.45 -20.16
C ALA A 20 41.38 -4.40 -19.78
N SER A 21 41.29 -4.78 -18.49
CA SER A 21 40.18 -5.60 -17.97
C SER A 21 38.86 -4.82 -17.87
N LEU A 22 38.92 -3.50 -17.67
CA LEU A 22 37.76 -2.62 -17.60
C LEU A 22 37.22 -2.29 -19.00
N GLU A 23 38.08 -2.07 -19.98
CA GLU A 23 37.69 -1.91 -21.39
C GLU A 23 37.03 -3.19 -21.95
N ASP A 24 37.62 -4.37 -21.69
CA ASP A 24 37.04 -5.65 -22.11
C ASP A 24 35.65 -5.90 -21.50
N THR A 25 35.43 -5.46 -20.26
CA THR A 25 34.12 -5.58 -19.58
C THR A 25 33.11 -4.54 -20.07
N LEU A 26 33.56 -3.34 -20.43
CA LEU A 26 32.73 -2.30 -21.06
C LEU A 26 32.30 -2.68 -22.48
N GLU A 27 33.16 -3.31 -23.28
CA GLU A 27 32.82 -3.80 -24.62
C GLU A 27 31.83 -4.97 -24.60
N ALA A 28 31.87 -5.81 -23.55
CA ALA A 28 30.96 -6.94 -23.39
C ALA A 28 29.57 -6.54 -22.85
N LEU A 29 29.43 -5.37 -22.21
CA LEU A 29 28.21 -4.92 -21.55
C LEU A 29 27.00 -4.76 -22.50
N PRO A 30 27.14 -4.13 -23.70
CA PRO A 30 26.02 -3.96 -24.63
C PRO A 30 25.48 -5.30 -25.13
N GLN A 31 26.36 -6.28 -25.36
CA GLN A 31 25.98 -7.62 -25.78
C GLN A 31 25.23 -8.36 -24.66
N LEU A 32 25.68 -8.22 -23.42
CA LEU A 32 25.03 -8.78 -22.24
C LEU A 32 23.63 -8.19 -22.02
N LEU A 33 23.50 -6.86 -22.12
CA LEU A 33 22.21 -6.16 -21.98
C LEU A 33 21.23 -6.58 -23.07
N LYS A 34 21.69 -6.66 -24.33
CA LYS A 34 20.85 -7.13 -25.45
C LYS A 34 20.38 -8.58 -25.25
N LYS A 35 21.25 -9.44 -24.70
CA LYS A 35 20.90 -10.83 -24.35
C LYS A 35 19.88 -10.91 -23.22
N ARG A 36 20.02 -10.07 -22.18
CA ARG A 36 19.05 -10.00 -21.08
C ARG A 36 17.70 -9.43 -21.52
N GLN A 37 17.70 -8.39 -22.34
CA GLN A 37 16.47 -7.80 -22.87
C GLN A 37 15.67 -8.84 -23.67
N LYS A 38 16.34 -9.56 -24.58
CA LYS A 38 15.69 -10.62 -25.35
C LYS A 38 15.12 -11.73 -24.45
N ALA A 39 15.85 -12.14 -23.41
CA ALA A 39 15.38 -13.15 -22.48
C ALA A 39 14.17 -12.69 -21.64
N LEU A 40 14.07 -11.38 -21.34
CA LEU A 40 12.92 -10.80 -20.66
C LEU A 40 11.69 -10.76 -21.57
N GLU A 41 11.85 -10.32 -22.82
CA GLU A 41 10.78 -10.29 -23.82
C GLU A 41 10.22 -11.70 -24.10
N GLU A 42 11.10 -12.71 -24.22
CA GLU A 42 10.68 -14.11 -24.39
C GLU A 42 9.89 -14.62 -23.19
N ARG A 43 10.31 -14.27 -21.96
CA ARG A 43 9.62 -14.67 -20.73
C ARG A 43 8.28 -13.96 -20.56
N GLU A 44 8.19 -12.70 -20.93
CA GLU A 44 6.95 -11.91 -20.91
C GLU A 44 5.92 -12.50 -21.88
N GLN A 45 6.33 -12.80 -23.12
CA GLN A 45 5.47 -13.48 -24.09
C GLN A 45 5.02 -14.87 -23.62
N GLU A 46 5.89 -15.61 -22.94
CA GLU A 46 5.52 -16.91 -22.37
C GLU A 46 4.47 -16.76 -21.26
N LEU A 47 4.64 -15.76 -20.38
CA LEU A 47 3.67 -15.44 -19.33
C LEU A 47 2.32 -15.01 -19.93
N GLU A 48 2.32 -14.13 -20.94
CA GLU A 48 1.10 -13.72 -21.65
C GLU A 48 0.37 -14.91 -22.29
N ARG A 49 1.11 -15.82 -22.94
CA ARG A 49 0.52 -17.04 -23.52
C ARG A 49 -0.07 -17.95 -22.43
N LYS A 50 0.61 -18.10 -21.30
CA LYS A 50 0.13 -18.88 -20.16
C LYS A 50 -1.11 -18.26 -19.53
N MET A 51 -1.14 -16.93 -19.37
CA MET A 51 -2.32 -16.20 -18.89
C MET A 51 -3.50 -16.36 -19.84
N ALA A 52 -3.28 -16.17 -21.15
CA ALA A 52 -4.33 -16.34 -22.15
C ALA A 52 -4.85 -17.78 -22.24
N ALA A 53 -3.98 -18.78 -22.11
CA ALA A 53 -4.38 -20.19 -22.05
C ALA A 53 -5.18 -20.49 -20.77
N PHE A 54 -4.75 -19.98 -19.62
CA PHE A 54 -5.46 -20.11 -18.35
C PHE A 54 -6.84 -19.44 -18.37
N ASP A 55 -6.96 -18.27 -19.01
CA ASP A 55 -8.24 -17.58 -19.21
C ASP A 55 -9.16 -18.37 -20.14
N LYS A 56 -8.61 -19.01 -21.17
CA LYS A 56 -9.36 -19.84 -22.12
C LYS A 56 -9.83 -21.16 -21.52
N GLU A 57 -9.03 -21.78 -20.66
CA GLU A 57 -9.42 -22.98 -19.88
C GLU A 57 -10.41 -22.63 -18.75
N SER A 58 -10.31 -21.42 -18.18
CA SER A 58 -11.28 -20.89 -17.21
C SER A 58 -12.60 -20.44 -17.85
N GLY A 59 -12.69 -20.44 -19.18
CA GLY A 59 -13.77 -19.80 -19.95
C GLY A 59 -15.09 -20.56 -20.04
N HIS A 60 -15.31 -21.64 -19.28
CA HIS A 60 -16.53 -22.45 -19.38
C HIS A 60 -17.61 -22.19 -18.30
N MET A 61 -17.50 -21.13 -17.51
CA MET A 61 -18.68 -20.53 -16.86
C MET A 61 -18.58 -19.01 -16.91
N SER A 62 -19.55 -18.39 -17.58
CA SER A 62 -19.55 -16.95 -17.81
C SER A 62 -19.61 -16.18 -16.48
N ILE A 63 -18.54 -15.44 -16.18
CA ILE A 63 -18.47 -14.50 -15.05
C ILE A 63 -19.61 -13.46 -15.14
N GLN A 64 -20.14 -13.22 -16.34
CA GLN A 64 -21.17 -12.22 -16.60
C GLN A 64 -22.61 -12.66 -16.27
N GLN A 65 -22.94 -13.96 -16.22
CA GLN A 65 -24.31 -14.40 -15.88
C GLN A 65 -24.57 -14.55 -14.37
N ALA A 66 -23.54 -14.65 -13.53
CA ALA A 66 -23.69 -15.05 -12.12
C ALA A 66 -23.87 -13.89 -11.11
N HIS A 67 -23.81 -12.62 -11.53
CA HIS A 67 -23.88 -11.47 -10.62
C HIS A 67 -25.24 -11.32 -9.90
N GLY A 68 -26.31 -11.92 -10.45
CA GLY A 68 -27.67 -11.89 -9.90
C GLY A 68 -28.04 -13.07 -9.00
N ASP A 69 -27.16 -14.07 -8.85
CA ASP A 69 -27.49 -15.32 -8.18
C ASP A 69 -27.80 -15.10 -6.70
N VAL A 70 -28.92 -15.66 -6.24
CA VAL A 70 -29.20 -15.82 -4.81
C VAL A 70 -28.51 -17.10 -4.35
N LEU A 71 -27.58 -16.96 -3.43
CA LEU A 71 -26.89 -18.07 -2.78
C LEU A 71 -27.60 -18.41 -1.47
N HIS A 72 -27.84 -19.70 -1.28
CA HIS A 72 -28.31 -20.24 -0.01
C HIS A 72 -27.11 -20.71 0.80
N LEU A 73 -26.95 -20.14 1.99
CA LEU A 73 -25.81 -20.37 2.87
C LEU A 73 -26.26 -21.02 4.17
N ASN A 74 -25.46 -21.93 4.68
CA ASN A 74 -25.52 -22.42 6.05
C ASN A 74 -24.30 -21.89 6.81
N VAL A 75 -24.52 -20.93 7.70
CA VAL A 75 -23.46 -20.23 8.43
C VAL A 75 -23.49 -20.68 9.89
N GLY A 76 -22.55 -21.54 10.27
CA GLY A 76 -22.48 -22.09 11.62
C GLY A 76 -23.77 -22.80 12.08
N GLY A 77 -24.54 -23.37 11.15
CA GLY A 77 -25.84 -24.00 11.42
C GLY A 77 -27.06 -23.11 11.15
N THR A 78 -26.88 -21.82 10.87
CA THR A 78 -27.98 -20.89 10.57
C THR A 78 -28.15 -20.71 9.07
N LEU A 79 -29.34 -21.01 8.56
CA LEU A 79 -29.66 -20.81 7.14
C LEU A 79 -29.92 -19.33 6.83
N THR A 80 -29.27 -18.83 5.78
CA THR A 80 -29.46 -17.47 5.28
C THR A 80 -29.33 -17.42 3.77
N THR A 81 -29.76 -16.32 3.16
CA THR A 81 -29.65 -16.10 1.72
C THR A 81 -28.93 -14.78 1.45
N VAL A 82 -28.04 -14.79 0.46
CA VAL A 82 -27.22 -13.62 0.09
C VAL A 82 -27.05 -13.59 -1.41
N LEU A 83 -27.05 -12.40 -2.02
CA LEU A 83 -26.71 -12.27 -3.43
C LEU A 83 -25.22 -12.50 -3.62
N ARG A 84 -24.84 -13.23 -4.68
CA ARG A 84 -23.43 -13.46 -5.02
C ARG A 84 -22.66 -12.15 -5.11
N ARG A 85 -23.21 -11.14 -5.81
CA ARG A 85 -22.62 -9.78 -5.91
C ARG A 85 -22.27 -9.14 -4.57
N THR A 86 -22.98 -9.47 -3.49
CA THR A 86 -22.67 -8.96 -2.16
C THR A 86 -21.41 -9.61 -1.60
N LEU A 87 -21.26 -10.93 -1.72
CA LEU A 87 -20.07 -11.64 -1.23
C LEU A 87 -18.82 -11.32 -2.06
N ILE A 88 -18.97 -11.08 -3.36
CA ILE A 88 -17.87 -10.75 -4.27
C ILE A 88 -17.62 -9.24 -4.41
N SER A 89 -18.28 -8.41 -3.59
CA SER A 89 -18.21 -6.95 -3.71
C SER A 89 -16.83 -6.35 -3.39
N VAL A 90 -16.01 -7.08 -2.63
CA VAL A 90 -14.64 -6.69 -2.29
C VAL A 90 -13.67 -7.50 -3.16
N GLU A 91 -13.16 -6.87 -4.19
CA GLU A 91 -12.20 -7.49 -5.12
C GLU A 91 -10.93 -7.96 -4.40
N GLY A 92 -10.38 -9.09 -4.82
CA GLY A 92 -9.20 -9.71 -4.19
C GLY A 92 -9.45 -10.38 -2.83
N SER A 93 -10.65 -10.26 -2.25
CA SER A 93 -11.00 -10.95 -1.01
C SER A 93 -11.13 -12.47 -1.21
N MET A 94 -10.99 -13.22 -0.12
CA MET A 94 -11.23 -14.68 -0.13
C MET A 94 -12.68 -14.99 -0.49
N LEU A 95 -13.65 -14.18 -0.03
CA LEU A 95 -15.06 -14.37 -0.41
C LEU A 95 -15.30 -14.13 -1.90
N ALA A 96 -14.67 -13.10 -2.48
CA ALA A 96 -14.73 -12.86 -3.92
C ALA A 96 -14.16 -14.04 -4.73
N SER A 97 -13.02 -14.60 -4.28
CA SER A 97 -12.42 -15.77 -4.92
C SER A 97 -13.29 -17.03 -4.78
N ARG A 98 -13.73 -17.36 -3.55
CA ARG A 98 -14.55 -18.54 -3.26
C ARG A 98 -15.87 -18.52 -4.02
N PHE A 99 -16.58 -17.40 -3.99
CA PHE A 99 -17.91 -17.26 -4.60
C PHE A 99 -17.87 -16.66 -6.01
N SER A 100 -16.72 -16.69 -6.68
CA SER A 100 -16.56 -16.22 -8.07
C SER A 100 -17.38 -17.02 -9.10
N GLY A 101 -17.94 -18.16 -8.71
CA GLY A 101 -18.62 -19.10 -9.60
C GLY A 101 -17.72 -20.22 -10.09
N ARG A 102 -16.39 -20.00 -10.14
CA ARG A 102 -15.43 -20.98 -10.70
C ARG A 102 -15.33 -22.28 -9.90
N TRP A 103 -15.59 -22.22 -8.60
CA TRP A 103 -15.35 -23.31 -7.65
C TRP A 103 -16.63 -23.81 -6.98
N ASP A 104 -17.81 -23.38 -7.44
CA ASP A 104 -19.10 -23.63 -6.77
C ASP A 104 -19.39 -25.13 -6.55
N ASP A 105 -18.93 -26.00 -7.43
CA ASP A 105 -19.09 -27.46 -7.29
C ASP A 105 -18.14 -28.09 -6.27
N SER A 106 -17.01 -27.42 -5.99
CA SER A 106 -15.97 -27.88 -5.06
C SER A 106 -16.10 -27.27 -3.66
N LEU A 107 -16.96 -26.26 -3.48
CA LEU A 107 -17.20 -25.65 -2.18
C LEU A 107 -17.96 -26.60 -1.25
N GLU A 108 -17.65 -26.50 0.04
CA GLU A 108 -18.34 -27.23 1.10
C GLU A 108 -19.83 -26.87 1.09
N LYS A 109 -20.67 -27.90 1.13
CA LYS A 109 -22.13 -27.79 1.21
C LYS A 109 -22.64 -28.65 2.34
N ASP A 110 -23.72 -28.22 2.97
CA ASP A 110 -24.44 -29.06 3.91
C ASP A 110 -25.19 -30.19 3.18
N ARG A 111 -25.85 -31.06 3.96
CA ARG A 111 -26.62 -32.19 3.42
C ARG A 111 -27.76 -31.78 2.46
N ASP A 112 -28.23 -30.55 2.58
CA ASP A 112 -29.34 -29.99 1.82
C ASP A 112 -28.85 -29.17 0.60
N GLY A 113 -27.52 -29.12 0.38
CA GLY A 113 -26.88 -28.48 -0.76
C GLY A 113 -26.57 -26.99 -0.57
N HIS A 114 -26.78 -26.42 0.62
CA HIS A 114 -26.45 -25.02 0.89
C HIS A 114 -24.96 -24.85 1.13
N PHE A 115 -24.35 -23.77 0.63
CA PHE A 115 -22.93 -23.49 0.86
C PHE A 115 -22.66 -23.32 2.35
N PHE A 116 -21.72 -24.10 2.88
CA PHE A 116 -21.39 -24.08 4.28
C PHE A 116 -20.29 -23.06 4.57
N ILE A 117 -20.50 -22.26 5.62
CA ILE A 117 -19.50 -21.32 6.15
C ILE A 117 -19.33 -21.62 7.63
N ASP A 118 -18.15 -22.10 8.00
CA ASP A 118 -17.79 -22.40 9.37
C ASP A 118 -17.45 -21.12 10.16
N GLN A 119 -18.44 -20.27 10.37
CA GLN A 119 -18.35 -19.06 11.19
C GLN A 119 -19.64 -18.83 11.98
N PRO A 120 -19.58 -18.15 13.14
CA PRO A 120 -20.78 -17.76 13.86
C PRO A 120 -21.61 -16.73 13.09
N ILE A 121 -22.92 -16.94 13.01
CA ILE A 121 -23.84 -16.06 12.26
C ILE A 121 -23.86 -14.63 12.82
N GLU A 122 -23.70 -14.47 14.13
CA GLU A 122 -23.68 -13.18 14.82
C GLU A 122 -22.47 -12.31 14.45
N LEU A 123 -21.41 -12.90 13.89
CA LEU A 123 -20.27 -12.18 13.33
C LEU A 123 -20.43 -12.00 11.81
N PHE A 124 -20.87 -13.05 11.11
CA PHE A 124 -20.98 -13.03 9.65
C PHE A 124 -22.09 -12.10 9.14
N LEU A 125 -23.25 -12.12 9.77
CA LEU A 125 -24.41 -11.35 9.32
C LEU A 125 -24.19 -9.82 9.38
N PRO A 126 -23.57 -9.24 10.43
CA PRO A 126 -23.18 -7.83 10.42
C PRO A 126 -22.32 -7.43 9.23
N MET A 127 -21.35 -8.26 8.84
CA MET A 127 -20.50 -8.02 7.65
C MET A 127 -21.36 -7.99 6.38
N VAL A 128 -22.22 -8.98 6.18
CA VAL A 128 -23.11 -9.04 5.00
C VAL A 128 -24.06 -7.86 4.95
N ASN A 129 -24.66 -7.48 6.08
CA ASN A 129 -25.58 -6.35 6.16
C ASN A 129 -24.88 -5.03 5.86
N TYR A 130 -23.65 -4.86 6.34
CA TYR A 130 -22.81 -3.71 5.97
C TYR A 130 -22.59 -3.65 4.45
N LEU A 131 -22.23 -4.75 3.79
CA LEU A 131 -22.02 -4.77 2.34
C LEU A 131 -23.30 -4.46 1.56
N ARG A 132 -24.46 -4.93 2.05
CA ARG A 132 -25.78 -4.59 1.47
C ARG A 132 -26.08 -3.10 1.60
N ALA A 133 -25.81 -2.52 2.77
CA ALA A 133 -26.00 -1.10 3.03
C ALA A 133 -25.06 -0.26 2.14
N LYS A 134 -23.79 -0.67 2.01
CA LYS A 134 -22.83 -0.02 1.11
C LYS A 134 -23.24 -0.07 -0.35
N ALA A 135 -23.75 -1.21 -0.82
CA ALA A 135 -24.27 -1.32 -2.19
C ALA A 135 -25.51 -0.44 -2.45
N SER A 136 -26.18 0.04 -1.39
CA SER A 136 -27.36 0.90 -1.45
C SER A 136 -27.08 2.33 -0.95
N GLU A 137 -25.81 2.69 -0.76
CA GLU A 137 -25.40 4.01 -0.26
C GLU A 137 -25.75 5.09 -1.28
N THR A 138 -26.20 6.24 -0.80
CA THR A 138 -26.51 7.40 -1.64
C THR A 138 -25.85 8.64 -1.06
N PRO A 139 -25.52 9.65 -1.89
CA PRO A 139 -24.90 10.89 -1.41
C PRO A 139 -25.74 11.69 -0.41
N LEU A 140 -27.05 11.43 -0.33
CA LEU A 140 -27.99 12.16 0.53
C LEU A 140 -28.16 11.53 1.91
N ALA A 141 -27.78 10.25 2.07
CA ALA A 141 -27.88 9.55 3.34
C ALA A 141 -26.58 9.69 4.15
N PRO A 142 -26.63 9.53 5.49
CA PRO A 142 -25.42 9.40 6.28
C PRO A 142 -24.54 8.26 5.75
N PRO A 143 -23.20 8.44 5.73
CA PRO A 143 -22.29 7.39 5.28
C PRO A 143 -22.46 6.12 6.10
N VAL A 144 -22.45 4.96 5.43
CA VAL A 144 -22.50 3.66 6.10
C VAL A 144 -21.21 3.46 6.88
N THR A 145 -21.34 3.26 8.19
CA THR A 145 -20.23 2.99 9.12
C THR A 145 -20.00 1.49 9.30
N SER A 146 -18.76 1.11 9.59
CA SER A 146 -18.41 -0.29 9.87
C SER A 146 -19.21 -0.83 11.07
N PRO A 147 -19.52 -2.13 11.13
CA PRO A 147 -20.28 -2.71 12.24
C PRO A 147 -19.62 -2.45 13.59
N GLU A 148 -20.43 -1.95 14.54
CA GLU A 148 -20.03 -1.72 15.93
C GLU A 148 -20.56 -2.83 16.83
N PHE A 149 -19.81 -3.13 17.90
CA PHE A 149 -20.16 -4.17 18.86
C PHE A 149 -19.97 -3.62 20.27
N GLU A 150 -20.92 -3.89 21.17
CA GLU A 150 -20.83 -3.47 22.58
C GLU A 150 -19.70 -4.20 23.31
N SER A 151 -19.48 -5.47 22.98
CA SER A 151 -18.43 -6.29 23.58
C SER A 151 -17.13 -6.18 22.80
N GLU A 152 -16.06 -5.75 23.47
CA GLU A 152 -14.70 -5.77 22.91
C GLU A 152 -14.26 -7.16 22.43
N THR A 153 -14.73 -8.23 23.09
CA THR A 153 -14.45 -9.61 22.67
C THR A 153 -15.13 -9.93 21.34
N GLN A 154 -16.41 -9.57 21.18
CA GLN A 154 -17.11 -9.75 19.91
C GLN A 154 -16.48 -8.91 18.80
N ARG A 155 -16.15 -7.64 19.09
CA ARG A 155 -15.44 -6.76 18.16
C ARG A 155 -14.14 -7.39 17.66
N ARG A 156 -13.33 -7.93 18.57
CA ARG A 156 -12.08 -8.63 18.21
C ARG A 156 -12.32 -9.88 17.37
N ASN A 157 -13.34 -10.67 17.69
CA ASN A 157 -13.69 -11.86 16.91
C ASN A 157 -14.20 -11.49 15.51
N PHE A 158 -15.00 -10.43 15.40
CA PHE A 158 -15.45 -9.88 14.12
C PHE A 158 -14.27 -9.43 13.26
N VAL A 159 -13.34 -8.65 13.81
CA VAL A 159 -12.13 -8.21 13.08
C VAL A 159 -11.29 -9.40 12.59
N ARG A 160 -11.15 -10.45 13.40
CA ARG A 160 -10.46 -11.69 12.98
C ARG A 160 -11.16 -12.39 11.82
N MET A 161 -12.48 -12.49 11.85
CA MET A 161 -13.27 -13.10 10.78
C MET A 161 -13.18 -12.28 9.48
N VAL A 162 -13.32 -10.95 9.57
CA VAL A 162 -13.17 -10.04 8.43
C VAL A 162 -11.79 -10.19 7.80
N GLU A 163 -10.74 -10.28 8.61
CA GLU A 163 -9.37 -10.51 8.15
C GLU A 163 -9.20 -11.87 7.48
N TYR A 164 -9.71 -12.95 8.10
CA TYR A 164 -9.66 -14.30 7.53
C TYR A 164 -10.24 -14.35 6.12
N PHE A 165 -11.36 -13.64 5.89
CA PHE A 165 -11.99 -13.55 4.59
C PHE A 165 -11.35 -12.54 3.63
N GLY A 166 -10.31 -11.81 4.04
CA GLY A 166 -9.69 -10.75 3.24
C GLY A 166 -10.63 -9.57 2.98
N MET A 167 -11.59 -9.33 3.88
CA MET A 167 -12.64 -8.31 3.73
C MET A 167 -12.27 -6.97 4.36
N THR A 168 -11.10 -6.87 5.01
CA THR A 168 -10.62 -5.68 5.71
C THR A 168 -10.71 -4.40 4.86
N PRO A 169 -10.27 -4.35 3.59
CA PRO A 169 -10.38 -3.13 2.77
C PRO A 169 -11.82 -2.68 2.50
N GLY A 170 -12.78 -3.63 2.45
CA GLY A 170 -14.18 -3.33 2.21
C GLY A 170 -14.94 -2.94 3.48
N ILE A 171 -14.65 -3.58 4.62
CA ILE A 171 -15.36 -3.35 5.88
C ILE A 171 -14.75 -2.21 6.68
N PHE A 172 -13.43 -2.07 6.63
CA PHE A 172 -12.63 -1.10 7.36
C PHE A 172 -11.73 -0.33 6.37
N PRO A 173 -12.34 0.41 5.43
CA PRO A 173 -11.57 1.09 4.39
C PRO A 173 -10.62 2.10 4.99
N THR A 174 -9.45 2.25 4.36
CA THR A 174 -8.56 3.38 4.65
C THR A 174 -9.23 4.68 4.24
N GLN A 175 -8.97 5.73 5.01
CA GLN A 175 -9.57 7.04 4.80
C GLN A 175 -8.51 8.12 4.77
N ILE A 176 -8.72 9.09 3.89
CA ILE A 176 -7.92 10.30 3.83
C ILE A 176 -8.58 11.33 4.74
N GLU A 177 -7.82 11.91 5.64
CA GLU A 177 -8.28 12.94 6.56
C GLU A 177 -7.45 14.21 6.38
N MET A 178 -8.10 15.37 6.30
CA MET A 178 -7.42 16.65 6.29
C MET A 178 -6.93 16.97 7.71
N CYS A 179 -5.63 17.25 7.86
CA CYS A 179 -5.01 17.65 9.12
C CYS A 179 -4.74 19.15 9.20
N ARG A 180 -4.40 19.77 8.06
CA ARG A 180 -4.06 21.20 7.95
C ARG A 180 -4.61 21.76 6.65
N GLY A 181 -5.10 22.99 6.69
CA GLY A 181 -5.65 23.71 5.55
C GLY A 181 -7.13 24.04 5.72
N GLU A 182 -7.73 24.59 4.67
CA GLU A 182 -9.13 25.01 4.67
C GLU A 182 -10.01 23.98 3.94
N PRO A 183 -11.05 23.42 4.56
CA PRO A 183 -11.88 22.37 3.96
C PRO A 183 -12.49 22.75 2.61
N GLU A 184 -12.81 24.02 2.39
CA GLU A 184 -13.46 24.53 1.17
C GLU A 184 -12.54 24.52 -0.07
N THR A 185 -11.23 24.35 0.14
CA THR A 185 -10.25 24.39 -0.95
C THR A 185 -9.90 22.99 -1.46
N ALA A 186 -10.37 21.93 -0.79
CA ALA A 186 -10.02 20.55 -1.11
C ALA A 186 -11.24 19.65 -1.32
N GLU A 187 -11.11 18.75 -2.28
CA GLU A 187 -12.03 17.64 -2.54
C GLU A 187 -11.30 16.33 -2.22
N ILE A 188 -11.94 15.49 -1.41
CA ILE A 188 -11.40 14.18 -0.99
C ILE A 188 -12.35 13.09 -1.45
N SER A 189 -11.83 12.11 -2.19
CA SER A 189 -12.55 10.91 -2.56
C SER A 189 -12.17 9.75 -1.64
N GLY A 190 -13.18 9.00 -1.19
CA GLY A 190 -13.01 7.83 -0.33
C GLY A 190 -12.53 6.58 -1.08
N HIS A 191 -12.41 5.47 -0.35
CA HIS A 191 -12.14 4.16 -0.92
C HIS A 191 -13.22 3.78 -1.96
N PRO A 192 -12.87 3.14 -3.10
CA PRO A 192 -11.53 2.64 -3.46
C PRO A 192 -10.64 3.68 -4.15
N ASN A 193 -11.14 4.87 -4.46
CA ASN A 193 -10.44 5.82 -5.31
C ASN A 193 -9.37 6.65 -4.58
N LEU A 194 -9.50 6.90 -3.27
CA LEU A 194 -8.48 7.52 -2.40
C LEU A 194 -7.70 8.68 -3.07
N GLY A 195 -8.42 9.63 -3.66
CA GLY A 195 -7.86 10.77 -4.36
C GLY A 195 -8.11 12.09 -3.64
N VAL A 196 -7.20 13.04 -3.84
CA VAL A 196 -7.26 14.39 -3.30
C VAL A 196 -7.05 15.38 -4.43
N ALA A 197 -7.86 16.43 -4.47
CA ALA A 197 -7.61 17.62 -5.26
C ALA A 197 -7.70 18.85 -4.34
N THR A 198 -6.68 19.69 -4.30
CA THR A 198 -6.69 20.90 -3.47
C THR A 198 -6.11 22.10 -4.20
N ARG A 199 -6.75 23.25 -4.02
CA ARG A 199 -6.34 24.53 -4.59
C ARG A 199 -5.32 25.28 -3.74
N GLU A 200 -5.17 24.90 -2.48
CA GLU A 200 -4.25 25.54 -1.53
C GLU A 200 -3.28 24.53 -0.93
N TRP A 201 -2.20 25.03 -0.35
CA TRP A 201 -1.25 24.18 0.37
C TRP A 201 -1.92 23.53 1.58
N THR A 202 -2.11 22.21 1.52
CA THR A 202 -2.95 21.46 2.47
C THR A 202 -2.24 20.16 2.86
N THR A 203 -2.40 19.70 4.11
CA THR A 203 -1.85 18.41 4.57
C THR A 203 -2.94 17.42 4.94
N PHE A 204 -2.79 16.20 4.43
CA PHE A 204 -3.67 15.08 4.65
C PHE A 204 -2.91 13.91 5.26
N THR A 205 -3.61 13.04 5.99
CA THR A 205 -3.11 11.75 6.45
C THR A 205 -3.95 10.62 5.87
N LEU A 206 -3.36 9.43 5.78
CA LEU A 206 -4.09 8.20 5.44
C LEU A 206 -4.16 7.32 6.69
N GLY A 207 -5.37 7.09 7.18
CA GLY A 207 -5.63 6.29 8.37
C GLY A 207 -6.45 5.05 8.07
N THR A 208 -6.38 4.08 8.99
CA THR A 208 -7.29 2.93 9.03
C THR A 208 -8.37 3.20 10.06
N ARG A 209 -9.64 2.82 9.79
CA ARG A 209 -10.73 2.95 10.76
C ARG A 209 -11.23 1.58 11.21
N GLY A 210 -11.54 1.43 12.50
CA GLY A 210 -12.08 0.20 13.08
C GLY A 210 -11.07 -0.91 13.40
N HIS A 211 -9.83 -0.80 12.90
CA HIS A 211 -8.71 -1.67 13.29
C HIS A 211 -7.40 -0.89 13.52
N ASN A 212 -6.46 -1.52 14.24
CA ASN A 212 -5.20 -0.89 14.65
C ASN A 212 -3.98 -1.32 13.82
N ARG A 213 -4.19 -2.08 12.74
CA ARG A 213 -3.10 -2.47 11.84
C ARG A 213 -2.49 -1.22 11.19
N PRO A 214 -1.19 -0.94 11.39
CA PRO A 214 -0.55 0.22 10.79
C PRO A 214 -0.37 0.01 9.29
N ILE A 215 -0.43 1.10 8.54
CA ILE A 215 -0.03 1.10 7.13
C ILE A 215 1.49 0.94 7.08
N LYS A 216 1.94 0.06 6.22
CA LYS A 216 3.34 -0.32 6.04
C LYS A 216 3.91 0.26 4.75
N SER A 217 3.13 0.21 3.67
CA SER A 217 3.54 0.70 2.35
C SER A 217 2.35 1.36 1.66
N PHE A 218 2.63 2.24 0.71
CA PHE A 218 1.64 2.84 -0.16
C PHE A 218 2.29 3.37 -1.44
N SER A 219 1.49 3.54 -2.48
CA SER A 219 1.86 4.21 -3.71
C SER A 219 1.02 5.47 -3.92
N VAL A 220 1.60 6.50 -4.52
CA VAL A 220 0.92 7.74 -4.89
C VAL A 220 1.16 8.02 -6.36
N ILE A 221 0.09 8.23 -7.10
CA ILE A 221 0.11 8.69 -8.48
C ILE A 221 -0.11 10.20 -8.46
N LEU A 222 0.89 10.96 -8.90
CA LEU A 222 0.76 12.42 -9.02
C LEU A 222 -0.09 12.78 -10.23
N GLY A 223 -1.03 13.69 -10.04
CA GLY A 223 -1.71 14.38 -11.13
C GLY A 223 -1.02 15.71 -11.44
N ASN A 224 -1.80 16.77 -11.59
CA ASN A 224 -1.28 18.11 -11.82
C ASN A 224 -0.93 18.79 -10.48
N VAL A 225 0.26 18.52 -9.97
CA VAL A 225 0.77 19.11 -8.72
C VAL A 225 1.69 20.30 -8.99
N GLU A 226 1.43 21.42 -8.31
CA GLU A 226 2.37 22.54 -8.25
C GLU A 226 3.47 22.24 -7.22
N ARG A 227 3.06 21.70 -6.07
CA ARG A 227 3.97 21.27 -5.01
C ARG A 227 3.43 20.03 -4.31
N ALA A 228 4.29 19.05 -4.03
CA ALA A 228 3.93 17.84 -3.30
C ALA A 228 5.08 17.31 -2.41
N GLN A 229 4.73 16.97 -1.18
CA GLN A 229 5.58 16.33 -0.18
C GLN A 229 4.86 15.10 0.35
N ILE A 230 5.48 13.92 0.21
CA ILE A 230 4.87 12.62 0.50
C ILE A 230 5.73 11.93 1.53
N GLY A 231 5.14 11.48 2.64
CA GLY A 231 5.94 11.04 3.76
C GLY A 231 5.15 10.38 4.86
N TRP A 232 5.75 10.45 6.04
CA TRP A 232 5.20 9.91 7.25
C TRP A 232 5.32 10.92 8.38
N VAL A 233 4.36 10.84 9.28
CA VAL A 233 4.29 11.66 10.48
C VAL A 233 4.08 10.77 11.70
N ARG A 234 4.58 11.20 12.85
CA ARG A 234 4.26 10.55 14.12
C ARG A 234 2.76 10.70 14.44
N SER A 235 2.09 9.59 14.74
CA SER A 235 0.64 9.54 15.01
C SER A 235 0.16 10.60 16.03
N GLY A 236 0.93 10.88 17.09
CA GLY A 236 0.52 11.88 18.09
C GLY A 236 0.57 13.35 17.63
N HIS A 237 1.29 13.67 16.55
CA HIS A 237 1.57 15.06 16.19
C HIS A 237 0.57 15.64 15.17
N PHE A 238 0.11 14.81 14.23
CA PHE A 238 -0.77 15.22 13.12
C PHE A 238 -2.20 14.67 13.20
N VAL A 239 -2.47 13.64 14.01
CA VAL A 239 -3.77 12.92 14.02
C VAL A 239 -4.83 13.60 14.89
N ARG A 240 -4.53 14.75 15.50
CA ARG A 240 -5.45 15.40 16.42
C ARG A 240 -5.63 16.86 16.06
N LEU A 241 -6.82 17.09 15.48
CA LEU A 241 -7.48 18.35 15.13
C LEU A 241 -7.03 18.91 13.77
N LEU A 242 -8.01 19.30 12.95
CA LEU A 242 -7.81 20.28 11.90
C LEU A 242 -7.29 21.54 12.56
N ARG A 243 -6.06 21.93 12.23
CA ARG A 243 -5.44 23.12 12.81
C ARG A 243 -5.29 24.17 11.72
N SER A 244 -5.91 25.32 11.93
CA SER A 244 -5.77 26.50 11.07
C SER A 244 -4.36 27.09 11.16
N GLY A 245 -3.99 27.86 10.14
CA GLY A 245 -2.72 28.56 10.04
C GLY A 245 -1.66 27.87 9.19
N ASP A 246 -0.62 28.63 8.87
CA ASP A 246 0.46 28.21 7.99
C ASP A 246 1.20 26.98 8.54
N HIS A 247 1.58 26.10 7.62
CA HIS A 247 2.41 24.93 7.93
C HIS A 247 3.38 24.68 6.79
N LYS A 248 4.51 24.07 7.11
CA LYS A 248 5.56 23.80 6.12
C LYS A 248 5.35 22.52 5.33
N GLY A 249 4.57 21.59 5.89
CA GLY A 249 4.23 20.32 5.27
C GLY A 249 5.09 19.15 5.74
N VAL A 250 4.84 17.97 5.17
CA VAL A 250 5.47 16.71 5.57
C VAL A 250 6.97 16.74 5.23
N GLY A 251 7.79 16.33 6.20
CA GLY A 251 9.25 16.34 6.11
C GLY A 251 9.87 17.68 6.54
N GLU A 252 9.14 18.79 6.46
CA GLU A 252 9.63 20.08 6.99
C GLU A 252 9.21 20.33 8.44
N GLU A 253 8.05 19.82 8.83
CA GLU A 253 7.54 19.91 10.19
C GLU A 253 8.23 18.91 11.13
N LYS A 254 8.20 19.19 12.43
CA LYS A 254 8.74 18.27 13.45
C LYS A 254 8.03 16.91 13.42
N TYR A 255 8.78 15.87 13.74
CA TYR A 255 8.35 14.48 13.79
C TYR A 255 7.77 13.98 12.45
N SER A 256 8.32 14.49 11.35
CA SER A 256 7.92 14.11 10.02
C SER A 256 9.13 13.94 9.10
N PHE A 257 9.02 13.00 8.17
CA PHE A 257 9.98 12.79 7.11
C PHE A 257 9.26 12.45 5.82
N GLY A 258 9.88 12.71 4.68
CA GLY A 258 9.28 12.39 3.40
C GLY A 258 10.13 12.76 2.21
N LEU A 259 9.55 12.58 1.05
CA LEU A 259 10.09 12.96 -0.24
C LEU A 259 9.46 14.28 -0.69
N ASP A 260 10.28 15.29 -0.94
CA ASP A 260 9.89 16.48 -1.69
C ASP A 260 9.94 16.14 -3.19
N CYS A 261 8.77 15.95 -3.78
CA CYS A 261 8.65 15.51 -5.16
C CYS A 261 9.13 16.60 -6.14
N CYS A 262 8.94 17.88 -5.78
CA CYS A 262 9.24 19.00 -6.65
C CYS A 262 10.72 19.38 -6.62
N ARG A 263 11.34 19.33 -5.44
CA ARG A 263 12.78 19.59 -5.29
C ARG A 263 13.64 18.35 -5.57
N GLY A 264 13.03 17.17 -5.65
CA GLY A 264 13.73 15.91 -5.91
C GLY A 264 14.68 15.55 -4.76
N GLY A 265 14.16 15.41 -3.53
CA GLY A 265 15.00 15.09 -2.39
C GLY A 265 14.24 14.62 -1.16
N LEU A 266 14.98 14.09 -0.19
CA LEU A 266 14.45 13.71 1.12
C LEU A 266 14.39 14.93 2.05
N LEU A 267 13.36 14.95 2.88
CA LEU A 267 13.12 15.93 3.93
C LEU A 267 13.00 15.23 5.28
N TYR A 268 13.65 15.77 6.30
CA TYR A 268 13.48 15.37 7.70
C TYR A 268 13.60 16.59 8.62
N GLU A 269 12.52 16.93 9.31
CA GLU A 269 12.40 18.11 10.17
C GLU A 269 13.00 19.41 9.58
N GLY A 270 12.83 19.60 8.26
CA GLY A 270 13.31 20.77 7.52
C GLY A 270 14.72 20.64 6.95
N ALA A 271 15.48 19.61 7.33
CA ALA A 271 16.73 19.27 6.65
C ALA A 271 16.42 18.63 5.29
N PHE A 272 17.06 19.14 4.24
CA PHE A 272 16.86 18.66 2.87
C PHE A 272 18.12 17.98 2.33
N THR A 273 17.95 16.78 1.80
CA THR A 273 19.00 16.01 1.12
C THR A 273 18.57 15.77 -0.32
N LYS A 274 19.31 16.34 -1.27
CA LYS A 274 19.00 16.18 -2.71
C LYS A 274 19.25 14.74 -3.15
N LEU A 275 18.34 14.19 -3.94
CA LEU A 275 18.52 12.93 -4.65
C LEU A 275 18.85 13.24 -6.11
N GLU A 276 20.07 12.90 -6.52
CA GLU A 276 20.55 13.23 -7.87
C GLU A 276 19.71 12.55 -8.95
N GLY A 277 19.33 13.32 -9.97
CA GLY A 277 18.53 12.83 -11.10
C GLY A 277 17.05 12.56 -10.80
N LEU A 278 16.55 12.85 -9.59
CA LEU A 278 15.15 12.66 -9.27
C LEU A 278 14.26 13.72 -9.92
N LEU A 279 13.46 13.30 -10.89
CA LEU A 279 12.44 14.12 -11.54
C LEU A 279 11.06 13.48 -11.32
N THR A 280 10.11 14.29 -10.87
CA THR A 280 8.70 13.89 -10.78
C THR A 280 7.84 14.88 -11.55
N GLY A 281 6.67 14.41 -11.97
CA GLY A 281 5.68 15.19 -12.70
C GLY A 281 4.36 14.44 -12.79
N ASN A 282 3.44 14.97 -13.59
CA ASN A 282 2.13 14.35 -13.81
C ASN A 282 2.30 12.90 -14.31
N GLY A 283 1.58 11.96 -13.68
CA GLY A 283 1.64 10.53 -13.93
C GLY A 283 2.77 9.79 -13.20
N SER A 284 3.66 10.50 -12.49
CA SER A 284 4.72 9.84 -11.72
C SER A 284 4.13 9.03 -10.57
N VAL A 285 4.67 7.82 -10.37
CA VAL A 285 4.26 6.90 -9.30
C VAL A 285 5.35 6.88 -8.23
N ILE A 286 5.03 7.38 -7.04
CA ILE A 286 5.90 7.36 -5.88
C ILE A 286 5.46 6.21 -4.98
N LYS A 287 6.31 5.21 -4.82
CA LYS A 287 6.09 4.10 -3.90
C LYS A 287 6.96 4.25 -2.67
N CYS A 288 6.33 4.14 -1.51
CA CYS A 288 6.98 4.11 -0.23
C CYS A 288 6.78 2.74 0.43
N GLU A 289 7.87 2.07 0.77
CA GLU A 289 7.85 0.73 1.34
C GLU A 289 8.38 0.73 2.78
N ASN A 290 7.87 -0.20 3.59
CA ASN A 290 8.35 -0.48 4.95
C ASN A 290 8.48 0.77 5.83
N LYS A 291 7.44 1.59 5.91
CA LYS A 291 7.41 2.82 6.72
C LYS A 291 8.54 3.77 6.35
N GLY A 292 8.81 3.89 5.06
CA GLY A 292 9.76 4.85 4.49
C GLY A 292 11.22 4.45 4.54
N GLU A 293 11.52 3.17 4.83
CA GLU A 293 12.86 2.61 4.65
C GLU A 293 13.26 2.53 3.18
N ARG A 294 12.30 2.49 2.24
CA ARG A 294 12.62 2.41 0.81
C ARG A 294 11.64 3.21 -0.03
N TRP A 295 12.18 3.97 -0.97
CA TRP A 295 11.47 4.89 -1.84
C TRP A 295 11.76 4.56 -3.30
N LEU A 296 10.71 4.41 -4.08
CA LEU A 296 10.78 4.20 -5.51
C LEU A 296 9.99 5.28 -6.23
N VAL A 297 10.51 5.72 -7.38
CA VAL A 297 9.79 6.60 -8.30
C VAL A 297 9.79 5.95 -9.68
N ASN A 298 8.59 5.77 -10.24
CA ASN A 298 8.37 5.08 -11.51
C ASN A 298 9.03 3.69 -11.56
N GLY A 299 9.02 2.98 -10.42
CA GLY A 299 9.61 1.64 -10.29
C GLY A 299 11.12 1.60 -10.02
N HIS A 300 11.81 2.74 -10.05
CA HIS A 300 13.25 2.82 -9.74
C HIS A 300 13.49 3.23 -8.30
N VAL A 301 14.39 2.55 -7.60
CA VAL A 301 14.79 2.93 -6.24
C VAL A 301 15.54 4.26 -6.28
N VAL A 302 15.05 5.24 -5.52
CA VAL A 302 15.66 6.58 -5.43
C VAL A 302 16.29 6.83 -4.07
N ALA A 303 15.81 6.15 -3.04
CA ALA A 303 16.42 6.16 -1.72
C ALA A 303 16.07 4.86 -0.96
N SER A 304 17.04 4.33 -0.22
CA SER A 304 16.81 3.19 0.67
C SER A 304 17.68 3.29 1.92
N SER A 305 17.16 2.85 3.05
CA SER A 305 17.89 2.63 4.30
C SER A 305 18.04 1.13 4.61
N ILE A 306 17.72 0.27 3.65
CA ILE A 306 17.90 -1.18 3.77
C ILE A 306 19.36 -1.48 3.45
N ALA A 307 20.03 -2.25 4.31
CA ALA A 307 21.47 -2.52 4.23
C ALA A 307 21.97 -3.06 2.87
N LEU A 308 21.11 -3.65 2.05
CA LEU A 308 21.44 -4.18 0.73
C LEU A 308 21.59 -3.09 -0.35
N ASP A 309 20.90 -1.96 -0.20
CA ASP A 309 20.86 -0.86 -1.18
C ASP A 309 20.89 0.53 -0.49
N GLU A 310 21.55 0.64 0.66
CA GLU A 310 21.52 1.81 1.53
C GLU A 310 22.11 3.08 0.87
N THR A 311 21.30 4.13 0.82
CA THR A 311 21.64 5.48 0.35
C THR A 311 21.43 6.55 1.42
N PHE A 312 20.68 6.24 2.48
CA PHE A 312 20.44 7.15 3.61
C PHE A 312 20.14 6.34 4.88
N HIS A 313 20.29 6.97 6.04
CA HIS A 313 19.86 6.39 7.31
C HIS A 313 18.49 6.96 7.72
N LEU A 314 17.52 6.08 7.95
CA LEU A 314 16.24 6.50 8.50
C LEU A 314 16.44 7.00 9.96
N PRO A 315 15.87 8.15 10.34
CA PRO A 315 16.08 8.69 11.67
C PRO A 315 15.64 7.70 12.78
N PRO A 316 16.50 7.40 13.77
CA PRO A 316 16.23 6.35 14.77
C PRO A 316 15.01 6.60 15.64
N ASP A 317 14.66 7.86 15.89
CA ASP A 317 13.49 8.29 16.63
C ASP A 317 12.18 7.90 15.91
N LEU A 318 12.16 7.98 14.58
CA LEU A 318 10.99 7.61 13.77
C LEU A 318 10.76 6.10 13.75
N GLN A 319 11.84 5.30 13.78
CA GLN A 319 11.76 3.83 13.86
C GLN A 319 11.10 3.33 15.16
N GLN A 320 11.14 4.14 16.22
CA GLN A 320 10.60 3.79 17.55
C GLN A 320 9.14 4.20 17.73
N HIS A 321 8.53 4.85 16.75
CA HIS A 321 7.21 5.44 16.87
C HIS A 321 6.20 4.87 15.87
N ASN A 322 4.92 4.98 16.22
CA ASN A 322 3.84 4.72 15.28
C ASN A 322 3.76 5.87 14.29
N LEU A 323 4.05 5.52 13.04
CA LEU A 323 4.02 6.43 11.90
C LEU A 323 2.72 6.26 11.13
N ILE A 324 2.27 7.35 10.53
CA ILE A 324 1.09 7.39 9.66
C ILE A 324 1.50 8.09 8.37
N PRO A 325 1.08 7.58 7.19
CA PRO A 325 1.30 8.27 5.94
C PRO A 325 0.70 9.68 5.95
N ALA A 326 1.42 10.63 5.39
CA ALA A 326 0.96 12.00 5.25
C ALA A 326 1.40 12.60 3.91
N PHE A 327 0.60 13.53 3.42
CA PHE A 327 0.71 14.12 2.10
C PHE A 327 0.44 15.61 2.22
N SER A 328 1.42 16.45 1.92
CA SER A 328 1.25 17.90 1.80
C SER A 328 1.34 18.31 0.34
N GLY A 329 0.39 19.09 -0.16
CA GLY A 329 0.43 19.48 -1.55
C GLY A 329 -0.53 20.58 -1.94
N LYS A 330 -0.33 21.08 -3.16
CA LYS A 330 -1.24 21.91 -3.94
C LYS A 330 -1.35 21.32 -5.35
N GLY A 331 -2.57 20.99 -5.78
CA GLY A 331 -2.85 20.20 -6.96
C GLY A 331 -3.58 18.90 -6.63
N ASP A 332 -3.47 17.89 -7.49
CA ASP A 332 -4.18 16.62 -7.35
C ASP A 332 -3.28 15.38 -7.37
N TRP A 333 -3.67 14.36 -6.60
CA TRP A 333 -2.99 13.07 -6.55
C TRP A 333 -3.94 11.96 -6.10
N LYS A 334 -3.54 10.71 -6.36
CA LYS A 334 -4.28 9.51 -5.99
C LYS A 334 -3.39 8.54 -5.22
N ILE A 335 -3.92 7.98 -4.13
CA ILE A 335 -3.25 6.93 -3.36
C ILE A 335 -3.71 5.57 -3.87
N CYS A 336 -2.79 4.63 -4.04
CA CYS A 336 -3.04 3.24 -4.42
C CYS A 336 -2.10 2.28 -3.69
N GLU A 337 -2.30 0.97 -3.88
CA GLU A 337 -1.41 -0.10 -3.35
C GLU A 337 -1.11 0.03 -1.86
N VAL A 338 -2.13 0.30 -1.05
CA VAL A 338 -1.97 0.44 0.40
C VAL A 338 -1.77 -0.93 1.03
N GLU A 339 -0.62 -1.13 1.66
CA GLU A 339 -0.28 -2.37 2.36
C GLU A 339 -0.33 -2.17 3.87
N LEU A 340 -1.02 -3.07 4.57
CA LEU A 340 -1.09 -3.08 6.03
C LEU A 340 -0.04 -4.04 6.60
N ASP A 341 0.56 -3.68 7.73
CA ASP A 341 1.44 -4.58 8.48
C ASP A 341 0.64 -5.82 8.93
N LEU A 342 1.25 -7.00 8.83
CA LEU A 342 0.66 -8.28 9.22
C LEU A 342 0.65 -8.46 10.74
N SER A 343 1.35 -7.60 11.49
CA SER A 343 1.52 -7.73 12.94
C SER A 343 1.00 -6.52 13.72
N ASP A 344 -0.01 -6.74 14.57
CA ASP A 344 -0.30 -5.84 15.69
C ASP A 344 0.74 -6.12 16.78
N LYS A 345 1.93 -5.50 16.68
CA LYS A 345 2.95 -5.58 17.74
C LYS A 345 2.56 -4.78 18.99
N SER A 346 1.31 -4.34 19.14
CA SER A 346 0.87 -3.59 20.32
C SER A 346 0.67 -4.46 21.57
N SER A 347 0.68 -5.79 21.46
CA SER A 347 0.68 -6.69 22.64
C SER A 347 2.09 -6.99 23.18
N LYS A 348 2.90 -5.96 23.48
CA LYS A 348 3.90 -6.12 24.55
C LYS A 348 3.22 -5.76 25.87
N SER A 349 2.53 -6.74 26.45
CA SER A 349 2.06 -6.68 27.83
C SER A 349 3.23 -6.29 28.74
N HIS A 350 3.14 -5.13 29.39
CA HIS A 350 3.91 -4.88 30.61
C HIS A 350 3.51 -5.97 31.62
N ALA A 351 4.41 -6.93 31.85
CA ALA A 351 4.33 -7.72 33.07
C ALA A 351 4.58 -6.75 34.25
N PRO A 352 3.73 -6.76 35.30
CA PRO A 352 4.00 -5.94 36.46
C PRO A 352 5.30 -6.40 37.13
N PRO A 353 6.10 -5.46 37.69
CA PRO A 353 7.31 -5.83 38.42
C PRO A 353 6.92 -6.72 39.62
N ARG A 354 7.73 -7.76 39.84
CA ARG A 354 7.62 -8.66 40.99
C ARG A 354 7.91 -7.95 42.31
#